data_AF-A0A9R1WX13-F1
#
_entry.id   AF-A0A9R1WX13-F1
#
_cell.length_a   1.000
_cell.length_b   1.000
_cell.length_c   1.000
_cell.angle_alpha   90.00
_cell.angle_beta   90.00
_cell.angle_gamma   90.00
#
_symmetry.space_group_name_H-M   'P 1'
#
loop_
_entity.id
_entity.type
_entity.pdbx_description
1 polymer ?
#
loop_
_entity_poly.entity_id
_entity_poly.type
_entity_poly.pdbx_seq_one_letter_code
_entity_poly.pdbx_strand_id
1 'polypeptide(L)'
;MHERVCSCRKWELTSIPCRHVISNKADHGECMQELHTYVHKVHWLQTWKTTYGYKVEPIKGRALWSRSECPMQITPPPHRNQPGRPKRKRRQSMEEKSQSKSQSQSQRSDVGPNEIHGHGPHGSGKLTRKFVSVTCSKCGNKGYNSRTCKGQGGT
;
A
#
# COMPACT_ATOMS: atom_id res chain seq x y z
N MET A 1 -31.71 -11.96 26.99
CA MET A 1 -30.44 -11.23 26.80
C MET A 1 -30.32 -10.82 25.33
N HIS A 2 -30.81 -9.63 24.98
CA HIS A 2 -31.11 -9.31 23.57
C HIS A 2 -30.07 -8.41 22.86
N GLU A 3 -29.10 -7.87 23.58
CA GLU A 3 -28.10 -6.97 23.00
C GLU A 3 -26.74 -7.66 22.91
N ARG A 4 -26.24 -7.84 21.68
CA ARG A 4 -24.92 -8.41 21.37
C ARG A 4 -23.83 -7.36 21.51
N VAL A 5 -23.76 -6.75 22.69
CA VAL A 5 -22.90 -5.61 23.01
C VAL A 5 -21.80 -6.01 23.99
N CYS A 6 -20.64 -5.35 23.88
CA CYS A 6 -19.54 -5.49 24.82
C CYS A 6 -18.93 -4.10 25.03
N SER A 7 -18.50 -3.77 26.24
CA SER A 7 -17.71 -2.55 26.49
C SER A 7 -16.48 -2.44 25.58
N CYS A 8 -15.92 -3.58 25.17
CA CYS A 8 -14.82 -3.70 24.24
C CYS A 8 -15.18 -3.53 22.75
N ARG A 9 -16.47 -3.44 22.40
CA ARG A 9 -17.05 -3.34 21.04
C ARG A 9 -16.67 -4.43 20.04
N LYS A 10 -15.83 -5.38 20.44
CA LYS A 10 -15.35 -6.45 19.55
C LYS A 10 -16.52 -7.29 19.03
N TRP A 11 -17.49 -7.60 19.88
CA TRP A 11 -18.66 -8.39 19.49
C TRP A 11 -19.55 -7.65 18.48
N GLU A 12 -19.75 -6.35 18.64
CA GLU A 12 -20.51 -5.53 17.67
C GLU A 12 -19.81 -5.48 16.31
N LEU A 13 -18.47 -5.34 16.31
CA LEU A 13 -17.68 -5.23 15.08
C LEU A 13 -17.53 -6.54 14.33
N THR A 14 -17.23 -7.64 15.04
CA THR A 14 -16.95 -8.93 14.39
C THR A 14 -18.14 -9.88 14.39
N SER A 15 -19.21 -9.55 15.12
CA SER A 15 -20.37 -10.42 15.30
C SER A 15 -20.04 -11.80 15.89
N ILE A 16 -18.89 -11.90 16.55
CA ILE A 16 -18.34 -13.09 17.21
C ILE A 16 -18.11 -12.72 18.69
N PRO A 17 -18.52 -13.55 19.66
CA PRO A 17 -18.29 -13.30 21.08
C PRO A 17 -16.81 -13.04 21.38
N CYS A 18 -16.55 -12.00 22.16
CA CYS A 18 -15.20 -11.68 22.62
C CYS A 18 -14.90 -12.39 23.95
N ARG A 19 -13.63 -12.34 24.41
CA ARG A 19 -13.23 -12.95 25.70
C ARG A 19 -14.11 -12.50 26.88
N HIS A 20 -14.52 -11.24 26.94
CA HIS A 20 -15.33 -10.72 28.04
C HIS A 20 -16.72 -11.33 28.05
N VAL A 21 -17.33 -11.49 26.87
CA VAL A 21 -18.62 -12.13 26.72
C VAL A 21 -18.52 -13.60 27.09
N ILE A 22 -17.49 -14.29 26.63
CA ILE A 22 -17.27 -15.71 26.93
C ILE A 22 -17.08 -15.93 28.44
N SER A 23 -16.24 -15.11 29.10
CA SER A 23 -16.05 -15.15 30.56
C SER A 23 -17.35 -14.90 31.31
N ASN A 24 -18.05 -13.80 31.00
CA ASN A 24 -19.32 -13.47 31.65
C ASN A 24 -20.35 -14.60 31.51
N LYS A 25 -20.39 -15.25 30.35
CA LYS A 25 -21.28 -16.38 30.08
C LYS A 25 -20.93 -17.61 30.91
N ALA A 26 -19.64 -17.91 31.06
CA ALA A 26 -19.16 -18.98 31.94
C ALA A 26 -19.51 -18.70 33.41
N ASP A 27 -19.36 -17.45 33.86
CA ASP A 27 -19.65 -17.04 35.24
C ASP A 27 -21.16 -17.15 35.58
N HIS A 28 -22.04 -16.99 34.58
CA HIS A 28 -23.48 -17.20 34.72
C HIS A 28 -23.90 -18.68 34.60
N GLY A 29 -22.96 -19.61 34.52
CA GLY A 29 -23.23 -21.05 34.44
C GLY A 29 -23.81 -21.50 33.09
N GLU A 30 -23.69 -20.67 32.04
CA GLU A 30 -24.14 -21.05 30.71
C GLU A 30 -23.14 -22.01 30.06
N CYS A 31 -23.66 -23.07 29.45
CA CYS A 31 -22.83 -24.11 28.87
C CYS A 31 -22.03 -23.58 27.66
N MET A 32 -20.70 -23.75 27.68
CA MET A 32 -19.81 -23.37 26.58
C MET A 32 -20.12 -24.11 25.26
N GLN A 33 -20.91 -25.18 25.31
CA GLN A 33 -21.34 -25.92 24.12
C GLN A 33 -22.23 -25.06 23.20
N GLU A 34 -22.93 -24.06 23.76
CA GLU A 34 -23.87 -23.21 23.03
C GLU A 34 -23.24 -21.91 22.50
N LEU A 35 -21.91 -21.74 22.58
CA LEU A 35 -21.21 -20.54 22.11
C LEU A 35 -21.53 -20.17 20.65
N HIS A 36 -21.77 -21.18 19.80
CA HIS A 36 -22.14 -21.00 18.40
C HIS A 36 -23.49 -20.28 18.20
N THR A 37 -24.40 -20.34 19.19
CA THR A 37 -25.71 -19.65 19.15
C THR A 37 -25.57 -18.13 19.33
N TYR A 38 -24.50 -17.69 20.00
CA TYR A 38 -24.17 -16.28 20.24
C TYR A 38 -23.50 -15.60 19.04
N VAL A 39 -22.98 -16.40 18.10
CA VAL A 39 -22.42 -15.91 16.85
C VAL A 39 -23.54 -15.47 15.91
N HIS A 40 -23.36 -14.35 15.21
CA HIS A 40 -24.36 -13.89 14.25
C HIS A 40 -24.56 -14.89 13.11
N LYS A 41 -25.81 -15.03 12.64
CA LYS A 41 -26.22 -15.95 11.57
C LYS A 41 -25.45 -15.76 10.25
N VAL A 42 -24.79 -14.62 10.05
CA VAL A 42 -23.93 -14.35 8.88
C VAL A 42 -22.80 -15.38 8.74
N HIS A 43 -22.33 -15.92 9.87
CA HIS A 43 -21.27 -16.93 9.92
C HIS A 43 -21.79 -18.36 9.77
N TRP A 44 -23.10 -18.55 9.60
CA TRP A 44 -23.68 -19.88 9.47
C TRP A 44 -23.52 -20.40 8.04
N LEU A 45 -23.22 -21.70 7.91
CA LEU A 45 -23.13 -22.39 6.62
C LEU A 45 -24.40 -22.23 5.79
N GLN A 46 -25.57 -22.22 6.44
CA GLN A 46 -26.85 -21.99 5.77
C GLN A 46 -26.88 -20.62 5.08
N THR A 47 -26.50 -19.56 5.80
CA THR A 47 -26.47 -18.19 5.25
C THR A 47 -25.46 -18.07 4.12
N TRP A 48 -24.29 -18.70 4.27
CA TRP A 48 -23.30 -18.77 3.19
C TRP A 48 -23.86 -19.45 1.94
N LYS A 49 -24.49 -20.63 2.08
CA LYS A 49 -25.14 -21.35 0.98
C LYS A 49 -26.24 -20.53 0.32
N THR A 50 -27.05 -19.81 1.10
CA THR A 50 -28.10 -18.92 0.56
C THR A 50 -27.49 -17.74 -0.20
N THR A 51 -26.43 -17.14 0.35
CA THR A 51 -25.76 -15.97 -0.26
C THR A 51 -25.12 -16.31 -1.60
N TYR A 52 -24.49 -17.47 -1.69
CA TYR A 52 -23.80 -17.94 -2.90
C TYR A 52 -24.61 -18.97 -3.71
N GLY A 53 -25.89 -19.17 -3.37
CA GLY A 53 -26.76 -20.13 -4.06
C GLY A 53 -27.16 -19.65 -5.45
N TYR A 54 -27.13 -18.34 -5.69
CA TYR A 54 -27.47 -17.73 -6.97
C TYR A 54 -26.22 -17.50 -7.82
N LYS A 55 -26.33 -17.80 -9.11
CA LYS A 55 -25.28 -17.53 -10.08
C LYS A 55 -25.31 -16.05 -10.45
N VAL A 56 -24.16 -15.38 -10.34
CA VAL A 56 -23.98 -14.04 -10.91
C VAL A 56 -23.81 -14.19 -12.41
N GLU A 57 -24.79 -13.72 -13.18
CA GLU A 57 -24.69 -13.72 -14.64
C GLU A 57 -23.64 -12.69 -15.10
N PRO A 58 -22.88 -13.00 -16.16
CA PRO A 58 -21.97 -12.02 -16.75
C PRO A 58 -22.75 -10.77 -17.17
N ILE A 59 -22.28 -9.61 -16.71
CA ILE A 59 -22.81 -8.34 -17.19
C ILE A 59 -22.35 -8.17 -18.64
N LYS A 60 -23.29 -7.84 -19.53
CA LYS A 60 -23.00 -7.55 -20.95
C LYS A 60 -21.93 -6.44 -21.06
N GLY A 61 -21.25 -6.32 -22.20
CA GLY A 61 -20.23 -5.27 -22.37
C GLY A 61 -20.80 -3.85 -22.22
N ARG A 62 -19.93 -2.86 -21.96
CA ARG A 62 -20.32 -1.44 -21.77
C ARG A 62 -21.25 -0.89 -22.86
N ALA A 63 -21.12 -1.37 -24.10
CA ALA A 63 -21.95 -0.95 -25.22
C ALA A 63 -23.44 -1.31 -25.05
N LEU A 64 -23.77 -2.32 -24.23
CA LEU A 64 -25.14 -2.77 -23.96
C LEU A 64 -25.67 -2.28 -22.60
N TRP A 65 -24.93 -1.43 -21.88
CA TRP A 65 -25.41 -0.89 -20.61
C TRP A 65 -26.44 0.20 -20.86
N SER A 66 -27.54 0.17 -20.12
CA SER A 66 -28.49 1.28 -20.10
C SER A 66 -27.81 2.55 -19.60
N ARG A 67 -28.17 3.69 -20.18
CA ARG A 67 -27.71 4.99 -19.68
C ARG A 67 -28.36 5.22 -18.32
N SER A 68 -27.57 5.63 -17.33
CA SER A 68 -28.10 5.97 -16.01
C SER A 68 -29.07 7.13 -16.10
N GLU A 69 -30.23 7.02 -15.45
CA GLU A 69 -31.23 8.10 -15.31
C GLU A 69 -30.80 9.18 -14.30
N CYS A 70 -29.63 9.03 -13.67
CA CYS A 70 -29.10 9.99 -12.72
C CYS A 70 -29.01 11.39 -13.38
N PRO A 71 -29.77 12.39 -12.89
CA PRO A 71 -29.77 13.73 -13.47
C PRO A 71 -28.48 14.51 -13.16
N MET A 72 -27.68 14.01 -12.23
CA MET A 72 -26.42 14.59 -11.80
C MET A 72 -25.24 14.06 -12.61
N GLN A 73 -24.43 14.97 -13.13
CA GLN A 73 -23.15 14.62 -13.75
C GLN A 73 -22.19 14.11 -12.67
N ILE A 74 -21.85 12.82 -12.72
CA ILE A 74 -20.86 12.21 -11.82
C ILE A 74 -19.47 12.66 -12.27
N THR A 75 -18.94 13.72 -11.65
CA THR A 75 -17.56 14.16 -11.85
C THR A 75 -16.61 13.36 -10.95
N PRO A 76 -15.46 12.87 -11.44
CA PRO A 76 -14.48 12.23 -10.59
C PRO A 76 -14.02 13.18 -9.47
N PRO A 77 -13.75 12.67 -8.26
CA PRO A 77 -13.21 13.50 -7.18
C PRO A 77 -11.92 14.20 -7.63
N PRO A 78 -11.69 15.46 -7.22
CA PRO A 78 -10.47 16.17 -7.57
C PRO A 78 -9.24 15.39 -7.06
N HIS A 79 -8.35 15.02 -7.98
CA HIS A 79 -7.14 14.29 -7.63
C HIS A 79 -6.17 15.21 -6.88
N ARG A 80 -5.93 14.92 -5.59
CA ARG A 80 -4.90 15.62 -4.80
C ARG A 80 -3.62 14.78 -4.78
N ASN A 81 -2.54 15.34 -5.34
CA ASN A 81 -1.21 14.77 -5.14
C ASN A 81 -0.86 14.85 -3.65
N GLN A 82 -0.66 13.70 -3.00
CA GLN A 82 -0.20 13.70 -1.63
C GLN A 82 1.20 14.32 -1.56
N PRO A 83 1.51 15.13 -0.53
CA PRO A 83 2.87 15.60 -0.29
C PRO A 83 3.81 14.40 -0.28
N GLY A 84 4.80 14.44 -1.18
CA GLY A 84 5.84 13.42 -1.19
C GLY A 84 6.57 13.41 0.15
N ARG A 85 7.17 12.27 0.51
CA ARG A 85 8.00 12.16 1.70
C ARG A 85 9.02 13.31 1.74
N PRO A 86 9.08 14.09 2.84
CA PRO A 86 10.10 15.12 3.00
C PRO A 86 11.50 14.55 2.77
N LYS A 87 12.34 15.26 2.02
CA LYS A 87 13.71 14.82 1.76
C LYS A 87 14.49 14.83 3.08
N ARG A 88 15.05 13.69 3.46
CA ARG A 88 15.82 13.51 4.70
C ARG A 88 17.12 14.34 4.75
N LYS A 89 17.66 14.74 3.61
CA LYS A 89 18.83 15.63 3.52
C LYS A 89 18.45 16.89 2.77
N ARG A 90 18.83 18.05 3.34
CA ARG A 90 18.78 19.35 2.67
C ARG A 90 19.61 19.29 1.39
N ARG A 91 19.17 19.97 0.33
CA ARG A 91 20.03 20.23 -0.84
C ARG A 91 21.12 21.21 -0.40
N GLN A 92 22.36 20.77 -0.36
CA GLN A 92 23.51 21.66 -0.17
C GLN A 92 23.66 22.60 -1.37
N SER A 93 24.08 23.84 -1.11
CA SER A 93 24.40 24.83 -2.14
C SER A 93 25.67 24.43 -2.91
N MET A 94 25.96 25.10 -4.02
CA MET A 94 27.19 24.82 -4.77
C MET A 94 28.45 25.17 -3.95
N GLU A 95 28.39 26.25 -3.18
CA GLU A 95 29.43 26.69 -2.22
C GLU A 95 29.71 25.64 -1.12
N GLU A 96 28.66 25.02 -0.58
CA GLU A 96 28.81 23.99 0.47
C GLU A 96 29.42 22.69 -0.09
N LYS A 97 29.17 22.39 -1.39
CA LYS A 97 29.76 21.23 -2.06
C LYS A 97 31.24 21.43 -2.38
N SER A 98 31.67 22.63 -2.76
CA SER A 98 33.08 22.92 -3.03
C SER A 98 33.91 22.77 -1.75
N GLN A 99 33.45 23.33 -0.63
CA GLN A 99 34.15 23.25 0.66
C GLN A 99 34.30 21.82 1.19
N SER A 100 33.29 20.95 1.00
CA SER A 100 33.38 19.53 1.41
C SER A 100 34.39 18.70 0.61
N LYS A 101 34.71 19.11 -0.63
CA LYS A 101 35.73 18.44 -1.45
C LYS A 101 37.13 18.85 -1.01
N SER A 102 37.32 20.12 -0.66
CA SER A 102 38.59 20.68 -0.20
C SER A 102 39.11 20.01 1.08
N GLN A 103 38.20 19.65 2.01
CA GLN A 103 38.58 18.96 3.26
C GLN A 103 38.93 17.47 3.07
N SER A 104 38.48 16.83 1.99
CA SER A 104 38.79 15.40 1.73
C SER A 104 40.13 15.15 1.03
N GLN A 105 40.84 16.20 0.59
CA GLN A 105 42.14 16.10 -0.07
C GLN A 105 43.34 16.25 0.88
N SER A 106 43.14 16.76 2.10
CA SER A 106 44.23 17.03 3.05
C SER A 106 44.60 15.87 3.98
N GLN A 107 44.07 14.66 3.76
CA GLN A 107 44.47 13.44 4.48
C GLN A 107 44.69 12.27 3.51
N ARG A 108 45.76 12.34 2.71
CA ARG A 108 46.40 11.17 2.09
C ARG A 108 47.91 11.39 2.10
N SER A 109 48.53 11.22 3.26
CA SER A 109 49.96 10.97 3.39
C SER A 109 50.20 9.46 3.34
N ASP A 110 51.06 9.05 2.41
CA ASP A 110 51.95 7.88 2.40
C ASP A 110 51.42 6.50 2.86
N VAL A 111 51.23 5.57 1.92
CA VAL A 111 51.80 4.18 1.91
C VAL A 111 51.69 3.62 0.47
N GLY A 112 52.77 3.02 -0.04
CA GLY A 112 52.94 2.48 -1.40
C GLY A 112 52.15 1.20 -1.74
N PRO A 113 52.21 0.71 -3.00
CA PRO A 113 51.31 -0.29 -3.52
C PRO A 113 51.89 -1.71 -3.40
N ASN A 114 51.54 -2.44 -2.34
CA ASN A 114 51.45 -3.89 -2.43
C ASN A 114 50.64 -4.46 -1.25
N GLU A 115 49.42 -4.92 -1.51
CA GLU A 115 48.91 -6.21 -1.04
C GLU A 115 47.43 -6.39 -1.41
N ILE A 116 47.15 -7.54 -2.02
CA ILE A 116 45.84 -8.04 -2.38
C ILE A 116 45.23 -8.66 -1.12
N HIS A 117 44.16 -8.06 -0.59
CA HIS A 117 43.30 -8.71 0.40
C HIS A 117 41.85 -8.67 -0.07
N GLY A 118 41.29 -9.87 -0.25
CA GLY A 118 39.96 -10.11 -0.79
C GLY A 118 38.83 -9.64 0.12
N HIS A 119 37.66 -9.38 -0.49
CA HIS A 119 36.43 -9.08 0.23
C HIS A 119 35.25 -9.87 -0.35
N GLY A 120 34.55 -10.57 0.56
CA GLY A 120 33.38 -11.40 0.33
C GLY A 120 32.09 -10.63 -0.05
N PRO A 121 30.95 -11.34 -0.10
CA PRO A 121 29.87 -11.05 -1.05
C PRO A 121 28.77 -10.10 -0.54
N HIS A 122 29.09 -9.01 0.17
CA HIS A 122 28.05 -8.04 0.58
C HIS A 122 28.54 -6.58 0.58
N GLY A 123 28.80 -6.05 -0.62
CA GLY A 123 28.96 -4.61 -0.85
C GLY A 123 27.65 -3.99 -1.36
N SER A 124 26.93 -3.25 -0.52
CA SER A 124 25.76 -2.45 -0.93
C SER A 124 26.16 -1.17 -1.67
N GLY A 125 26.84 -1.34 -2.81
CA GLY A 125 27.07 -0.27 -3.77
C GLY A 125 25.76 0.08 -4.48
N LYS A 126 25.22 1.28 -4.24
CA LYS A 126 24.12 1.80 -5.07
C LYS A 126 24.62 1.93 -6.51
N LEU A 127 24.18 1.02 -7.38
CA LEU A 127 24.44 1.08 -8.82
C LEU A 127 23.97 2.45 -9.33
N THR A 128 24.93 3.25 -9.82
CA THR A 128 24.64 4.58 -10.35
C THR A 128 23.94 4.39 -11.70
N ARG A 129 22.71 4.91 -11.86
CA ARG A 129 21.95 4.86 -13.11
C ARG A 129 22.49 5.83 -14.18
N LYS A 130 23.81 6.00 -14.28
CA LYS A 130 24.44 6.88 -15.28
C LYS A 130 24.25 6.37 -16.71
N PHE A 131 23.93 5.08 -16.89
CA PHE A 131 23.75 4.46 -18.20
C PHE A 131 22.33 3.92 -18.45
N VAL A 132 21.36 4.16 -17.56
CA VAL A 132 19.97 3.68 -17.73
C VAL A 132 19.14 4.77 -18.40
N SER A 133 19.00 4.70 -19.72
CA SER A 133 18.06 5.55 -20.46
C SER A 133 16.63 5.11 -20.18
N VAL A 134 15.81 6.00 -19.63
CA VAL A 134 14.38 5.74 -19.40
C VAL A 134 13.59 6.28 -20.57
N THR A 135 12.72 5.45 -21.15
CA THR A 135 11.86 5.81 -22.30
C THR A 135 10.42 6.02 -21.83
N CYS A 136 9.77 7.07 -22.33
CA CYS A 136 8.39 7.38 -22.01
C CYS A 136 7.44 6.45 -22.78
N SER A 137 6.62 5.67 -22.07
CA SER A 137 5.62 4.78 -22.69
C SER A 137 4.44 5.49 -23.38
N LYS A 138 4.31 6.81 -23.22
CA LYS A 138 3.23 7.60 -23.87
C LYS A 138 3.65 8.20 -25.21
N CYS A 139 4.92 8.57 -25.36
CA CYS A 139 5.41 9.33 -26.53
C CYS A 139 6.73 8.80 -27.10
N GLY A 140 7.25 7.68 -26.59
CA GLY A 140 8.47 7.02 -27.09
C GLY A 140 9.80 7.75 -26.82
N ASN A 141 9.79 8.99 -26.33
CA ASN A 141 10.99 9.78 -26.11
C ASN A 141 11.84 9.29 -24.92
N LYS A 142 13.17 9.33 -25.07
CA LYS A 142 14.14 8.97 -24.01
C LYS A 142 14.40 10.14 -23.06
N GLY A 143 14.78 9.84 -21.81
CA GLY A 143 15.16 10.81 -20.79
C GLY A 143 14.12 11.06 -19.69
N TYR A 144 12.89 10.56 -19.87
CA TYR A 144 11.80 10.69 -18.88
C TYR A 144 10.81 9.54 -18.97
N ASN A 145 9.96 9.38 -17.96
CA ASN A 145 8.90 8.35 -17.93
C ASN A 145 7.52 8.97 -18.19
N SER A 146 6.51 8.12 -18.36
CA SER A 146 5.13 8.52 -18.66
C SER A 146 4.44 9.36 -17.59
N ARG A 147 5.00 9.43 -16.36
CA ARG A 147 4.47 10.24 -15.25
C ARG A 147 4.90 11.72 -15.35
N THR A 148 6.02 12.00 -15.99
CA THR A 148 6.54 13.37 -16.21
C THR A 148 6.40 13.81 -17.66
N CYS A 149 5.66 13.06 -18.47
CA CYS A 149 5.42 13.36 -19.87
C CYS A 149 4.52 14.60 -20.02
N LYS A 150 5.00 15.61 -20.75
CA LYS A 150 4.28 16.87 -21.02
C LYS A 150 3.35 16.80 -22.24
N GLY A 151 3.05 15.60 -22.75
CA GLY A 151 2.08 15.43 -23.83
C GLY A 151 2.52 15.97 -25.18
N GLN A 152 3.83 16.15 -25.41
CA GLN A 152 4.33 16.39 -26.76
C GLN A 152 4.14 15.10 -27.56
N GLY A 153 3.13 15.11 -28.44
CA GLY A 153 2.73 13.96 -29.25
C GLY A 153 3.92 13.35 -29.97
N GLY A 154 4.08 12.04 -29.83
CA GLY A 154 4.87 11.26 -30.77
C GLY A 154 3.97 10.92 -31.96
N THR A 155 4.52 11.11 -33.15
CA THR A 155 4.02 10.54 -34.43
C THR A 155 3.64 9.07 -34.30
#